data_AF-A0A949RBX6-F1
#
_entry.id   AF-A0A949RBX6-F1
#
_cell.length_a   1.000
_cell.length_b   1.000
_cell.length_c   1.000
_cell.angle_alpha   90.00
_cell.angle_beta   90.00
_cell.angle_gamma   90.00
#
_symmetry.space_group_name_H-M   'P 1'
#
loop_
_entity.id
_entity.type
_entity.pdbx_description
1 polymer ?
#
loop_
_entity_poly.entity_id
_entity_poly.type
_entity_poly.pdbx_seq_one_letter_code
_entity_poly.pdbx_strand_id
1 'polypeptide(L)'
;MRLPPLFEAPTPISNIGKFVVLMLLIFGHSLAGAAQDIITMRTGEDVPAKVMEVTPTEIKYKKLDNPDGPTYTVTRTDIFRITYANGTQEVFSEEKIQEPAEPTAFQDSYDKGVEDASIYYRKHGGAAAGTFFTSLLVSPVIGLIPAIACSSTPPNELNLNMPHDASITLGTQYRMGYMQRAHQIKKKKVWGMWGLALGLNIGAAVIYFAVQ
;
A
#
# COMPACT_ATOMS: atom_id res chain seq x y z
N MET A 1 8.03 -104.23 -26.95
CA MET A 1 8.83 -103.50 -25.94
C MET A 1 8.11 -102.19 -25.69
N ARG A 2 7.42 -102.06 -24.55
CA ARG A 2 6.56 -100.91 -24.24
C ARG A 2 7.47 -99.81 -23.69
N LEU A 3 7.54 -98.64 -24.33
CA LEU A 3 8.31 -97.51 -23.82
C LEU A 3 7.75 -97.07 -22.45
N PRO A 4 8.59 -96.69 -21.48
CA PRO A 4 8.13 -96.06 -20.26
C PRO A 4 7.50 -94.68 -20.58
N PRO A 5 6.50 -94.23 -19.80
CA PRO A 5 5.90 -92.91 -19.99
C PRO A 5 6.91 -91.80 -19.74
N LEU A 6 6.90 -90.80 -20.63
CA LEU A 6 7.71 -89.59 -20.52
C LEU A 6 7.37 -88.86 -19.22
N PHE A 7 8.39 -88.59 -18.41
CA PHE A 7 8.27 -87.79 -17.20
C PHE A 7 8.01 -86.33 -17.60
N GLU A 8 6.76 -85.87 -17.46
CA GLU A 8 6.40 -84.47 -17.66
C GLU A 8 7.00 -83.62 -16.51
N ALA A 9 8.02 -82.82 -16.81
CA ALA A 9 8.54 -81.86 -15.85
C ALA A 9 7.53 -80.71 -15.65
N PRO A 10 7.24 -80.29 -14.40
CA PRO A 10 6.34 -79.17 -14.17
C PRO A 10 6.92 -77.89 -14.76
N THR A 11 6.26 -77.31 -15.77
CA THR A 11 6.72 -76.09 -16.42
C THR A 11 6.61 -74.90 -15.45
N PRO A 12 7.65 -74.06 -15.28
CA PRO A 12 7.68 -72.96 -14.31
C PRO A 12 6.74 -71.78 -14.63
N ILE A 13 5.99 -71.87 -15.74
CA ILE A 13 5.21 -70.76 -16.32
C ILE A 13 3.98 -70.42 -15.47
N SER A 14 3.43 -71.37 -14.69
CA SER A 14 2.22 -71.14 -13.88
C SER A 14 2.39 -70.23 -12.67
N ASN A 15 3.64 -69.89 -12.29
CA ASN A 15 3.93 -69.13 -11.08
C ASN A 15 4.30 -67.67 -11.37
N ILE A 16 4.63 -67.30 -12.62
CA ILE A 16 4.95 -65.92 -13.00
C ILE A 16 3.76 -64.97 -12.78
N GLY A 17 2.54 -65.40 -13.09
CA GLY A 17 1.34 -64.61 -12.81
C GLY A 17 1.14 -64.35 -11.30
N LYS A 18 1.47 -65.34 -10.45
CA LYS A 18 1.42 -65.18 -8.99
C LYS A 18 2.51 -64.24 -8.49
N PHE A 19 3.71 -64.27 -9.07
CA PHE A 19 4.80 -63.34 -8.74
C PHE A 19 4.49 -61.90 -9.18
N VAL A 20 3.84 -61.71 -10.33
CA VAL A 20 3.40 -60.38 -10.81
C VAL A 20 2.28 -59.83 -9.94
N VAL A 21 1.29 -60.65 -9.56
CA VAL A 21 0.23 -60.25 -8.61
C VAL A 21 0.82 -59.94 -7.23
N LEU A 22 1.80 -60.73 -6.76
CA LEU A 22 2.50 -60.47 -5.49
C LEU A 22 3.31 -59.16 -5.55
N MET A 23 4.02 -58.88 -6.65
CA MET A 23 4.72 -57.60 -6.84
C MET A 23 3.75 -56.39 -6.86
N LEU A 24 2.58 -56.53 -7.51
CA LEU A 24 1.56 -55.48 -7.55
C LEU A 24 0.93 -55.22 -6.17
N LEU A 25 0.74 -56.25 -5.34
CA LEU A 25 0.24 -56.12 -3.97
C LEU A 25 1.27 -55.46 -3.03
N ILE A 26 2.56 -55.68 -3.25
CA ILE A 26 3.65 -55.05 -2.48
C ILE A 26 3.84 -53.58 -2.89
N PHE A 27 3.68 -53.24 -4.18
CA PHE A 27 3.77 -51.85 -4.67
C PHE A 27 2.49 -51.02 -4.47
N GLY A 28 1.34 -51.65 -4.20
CA GLY A 28 0.05 -50.98 -3.95
C GLY A 28 -0.11 -50.39 -2.54
N HIS A 29 0.83 -50.65 -1.63
CA HIS A 29 0.89 -50.00 -0.32
C HIS A 29 1.53 -48.62 -0.46
N SER A 30 0.87 -47.75 -1.22
CA SER A 30 1.20 -46.33 -1.29
C SER A 30 1.23 -45.76 0.13
N LEU A 31 2.37 -45.19 0.48
CA LEU A 31 2.62 -44.41 1.70
C LEU A 31 1.41 -43.53 2.01
N ALA A 32 0.57 -43.96 2.96
CA ALA A 32 -0.19 -43.03 3.77
C ALA A 32 0.84 -42.30 4.63
N GLY A 33 1.43 -41.24 4.07
CA GLY A 33 2.27 -40.33 4.81
C GLY A 33 1.46 -39.87 6.02
N ALA A 34 1.98 -40.14 7.22
CA ALA A 34 1.50 -39.46 8.42
C ALA A 34 1.89 -37.98 8.29
N ALA A 35 1.17 -37.25 7.45
CA ALA A 35 1.24 -35.81 7.47
C ALA A 35 0.74 -35.38 8.85
N GLN A 36 1.55 -34.60 9.53
CA GLN A 36 1.21 -34.00 10.82
C GLN A 36 0.92 -32.53 10.59
N ASP A 37 0.40 -31.87 11.61
CA ASP A 37 0.20 -30.45 11.52
C ASP A 37 1.56 -29.74 11.64
N ILE A 38 1.74 -28.68 10.87
CA ILE A 38 2.93 -27.83 10.91
C ILE A 38 2.46 -26.41 11.20
N ILE A 39 2.95 -25.86 12.30
CA ILE A 39 2.73 -24.46 12.67
C ILE A 39 3.93 -23.67 12.16
N THR A 40 3.74 -22.89 11.10
CA THR A 40 4.76 -21.96 10.59
C THR A 40 4.65 -20.64 11.35
N MET A 41 5.68 -20.31 12.12
CA MET A 41 5.81 -19.06 12.85
C MET A 41 6.14 -17.91 11.89
N ARG A 42 5.85 -16.66 12.28
CA ARG A 42 6.27 -15.47 11.50
C ARG A 42 7.77 -15.29 11.43
N THR A 43 8.52 -15.88 12.36
CA THR A 43 9.98 -15.96 12.31
C THR A 43 10.49 -16.83 11.16
N GLY A 44 9.61 -17.65 10.56
CA GLY A 44 9.96 -18.67 9.55
C GLY A 44 10.29 -20.04 10.16
N GLU A 45 10.18 -20.19 11.48
CA GLU A 45 10.33 -21.49 12.15
C GLU A 45 9.09 -22.36 11.92
N ASP A 46 9.30 -23.59 11.44
CA ASP A 46 8.26 -24.59 11.32
C ASP A 46 8.28 -25.52 12.54
N VAL A 47 7.16 -25.57 13.25
CA VAL A 47 6.99 -26.42 14.44
C VAL A 47 6.08 -27.60 14.10
N PRO A 48 6.62 -28.84 14.02
CA PRO A 48 5.83 -30.05 13.88
C PRO A 48 4.99 -30.27 15.14
N ALA A 49 3.68 -30.29 14.98
CA ALA A 49 2.76 -30.29 16.10
C ALA A 49 1.49 -31.09 15.80
N LYS A 50 0.75 -31.40 16.85
CA LYS A 50 -0.66 -31.75 16.77
C LYS A 50 -1.47 -30.60 17.32
N VAL A 51 -2.25 -29.94 16.48
CA VAL A 51 -3.11 -28.82 16.88
C VAL A 51 -4.31 -29.40 17.65
N MET A 52 -4.53 -28.92 18.86
CA MET A 52 -5.58 -29.41 19.75
C MET A 52 -6.79 -28.49 19.73
N GLU A 53 -6.56 -27.17 19.79
CA GLU A 53 -7.60 -26.16 19.87
C GLU A 53 -7.13 -24.89 19.16
N VAL A 54 -8.00 -24.32 18.33
CA VAL A 54 -7.77 -23.06 17.61
C VAL A 54 -8.82 -22.06 18.08
N THR A 55 -8.39 -21.04 18.84
CA THR A 55 -9.26 -19.95 19.31
C THR A 55 -8.93 -18.65 18.55
N PRO A 56 -9.78 -17.61 18.62
CA PRO A 56 -9.50 -16.33 17.95
C PRO A 56 -8.19 -15.65 18.41
N THR A 57 -7.71 -15.95 19.61
CA THR A 57 -6.54 -15.30 20.22
C THR A 57 -5.31 -16.20 20.27
N GLU A 58 -5.50 -17.48 20.56
CA GLU A 58 -4.42 -18.44 20.81
C GLU A 58 -4.69 -19.82 20.22
N ILE A 59 -3.61 -20.58 20.03
CA ILE A 59 -3.65 -21.93 19.52
C ILE A 59 -2.92 -22.83 20.50
N LYS A 60 -3.59 -23.91 20.91
CA LYS A 60 -3.04 -24.93 21.79
C LYS A 60 -2.59 -26.12 20.98
N TYR A 61 -1.36 -26.56 21.19
CA TYR A 61 -0.75 -27.64 20.43
C TYR A 61 0.14 -28.52 21.30
N LYS A 62 0.40 -29.74 20.84
CA LYS A 62 1.43 -30.62 21.39
C LYS A 62 2.56 -30.78 20.38
N LYS A 63 3.81 -30.68 20.84
CA LYS A 63 4.98 -30.95 19.99
C LYS A 63 4.98 -32.41 19.59
N LEU A 64 5.30 -32.68 18.32
CA LEU A 64 5.34 -34.05 17.86
C LEU A 64 6.37 -34.89 18.62
N ASP A 65 7.55 -34.32 18.88
CA ASP A 65 8.66 -35.03 19.52
C ASP A 65 8.33 -35.46 20.97
N ASN A 66 7.24 -34.94 21.54
CA ASN A 66 6.77 -35.30 22.88
C ASN A 66 5.23 -35.31 22.95
N PRO A 67 4.57 -36.37 22.42
CA PRO A 67 3.11 -36.44 22.33
C PRO A 67 2.42 -36.58 23.71
N ASP A 68 3.12 -37.17 24.69
CA ASP A 68 2.68 -37.26 26.09
C ASP A 68 3.12 -36.04 26.92
N GLY A 69 3.77 -35.06 26.28
CA GLY A 69 4.24 -33.84 26.89
C GLY A 69 3.14 -32.83 27.24
N PRO A 70 3.55 -31.68 27.82
CA PRO A 70 2.62 -30.61 28.16
C PRO A 70 1.99 -30.00 26.89
N THR A 71 0.81 -29.41 27.07
CA THR A 71 0.18 -28.59 26.03
C THR A 71 0.86 -27.24 25.98
N TYR A 72 1.32 -26.85 24.79
CA TYR A 72 1.90 -25.54 24.50
C TYR A 72 0.83 -24.61 23.95
N THR A 73 0.99 -23.32 24.22
CA THR A 73 0.10 -22.27 23.71
C THR A 73 0.93 -21.26 22.94
N VAL A 74 0.45 -20.85 21.76
CA VAL A 74 1.05 -19.80 20.94
C VAL A 74 -0.03 -18.81 20.51
N THR A 75 0.31 -17.52 20.45
CA THR A 75 -0.65 -16.50 20.03
C THR A 75 -0.86 -16.54 18.53
N ARG A 76 -2.08 -16.23 18.07
CA ARG A 76 -2.41 -16.17 16.64
C ARG A 76 -1.58 -15.11 15.90
N THR A 77 -1.10 -14.09 16.59
CA THR A 77 -0.23 -13.04 16.05
C THR A 77 1.17 -13.54 15.72
N ASP A 78 1.69 -14.52 16.44
CA ASP A 78 3.05 -15.05 16.23
C ASP A 78 3.11 -16.08 15.08
N ILE A 79 1.95 -16.57 14.65
CA ILE A 79 1.82 -17.62 13.64
C ILE A 79 1.57 -16.98 12.28
N PHE A 80 2.27 -17.47 11.27
CA PHE A 80 2.02 -17.11 9.87
C PHE A 80 0.95 -18.02 9.26
N ARG A 81 1.10 -19.34 9.46
CA ARG A 81 0.19 -20.33 8.89
C ARG A 81 0.20 -21.64 9.66
N ILE A 82 -0.94 -22.34 9.68
CA ILE A 82 -1.00 -23.77 10.01
C ILE A 82 -1.23 -24.57 8.73
N THR A 83 -0.44 -25.62 8.54
CA THR A 83 -0.67 -26.67 7.53
C THR A 83 -1.10 -27.93 8.25
N TYR A 84 -2.35 -28.35 8.09
CA TYR A 84 -2.89 -29.54 8.75
C TYR A 84 -2.45 -30.83 8.06
N ALA A 85 -2.52 -31.94 8.80
CA ALA A 85 -2.30 -33.30 8.32
C ALA A 85 -3.09 -33.65 7.04
N ASN A 86 -4.30 -33.10 6.89
CA ASN A 86 -5.15 -33.34 5.70
C ASN A 86 -4.78 -32.45 4.50
N GLY A 87 -3.74 -31.62 4.60
CA GLY A 87 -3.29 -30.69 3.56
C GLY A 87 -3.99 -29.32 3.57
N THR A 88 -4.98 -29.11 4.43
CA THR A 88 -5.66 -27.81 4.56
C THR A 88 -4.70 -26.78 5.18
N GLN A 89 -4.78 -25.53 4.75
CA GLN A 89 -3.94 -24.45 5.27
C GLN A 89 -4.80 -23.32 5.83
N GLU A 90 -4.45 -22.82 7.01
CA GLU A 90 -5.05 -21.64 7.63
C GLU A 90 -3.97 -20.56 7.78
N VAL A 91 -4.09 -19.47 7.02
CA VAL A 91 -3.13 -18.36 7.02
C VAL A 91 -3.65 -17.26 7.93
N PHE A 92 -2.81 -16.84 8.87
CA PHE A 92 -3.12 -15.72 9.75
C PHE A 92 -2.45 -14.48 9.20
N SER A 93 -3.24 -13.60 8.58
CA SER A 93 -2.80 -12.23 8.33
C SER A 93 -3.12 -11.41 9.56
N GLU A 94 -2.26 -10.45 9.92
CA GLU A 94 -2.65 -9.43 10.89
C GLU A 94 -3.89 -8.72 10.32
N GLU A 95 -5.05 -8.95 10.94
CA GLU A 95 -6.14 -7.99 10.83
C GLU A 95 -5.61 -6.73 11.48
N LYS A 96 -5.16 -5.79 10.64
CA LYS A 96 -4.78 -4.45 11.05
C LYS A 96 -5.98 -3.88 11.78
N ILE A 97 -5.95 -3.91 13.11
CA ILE A 97 -6.95 -3.27 13.95
C ILE A 97 -6.94 -1.81 13.49
N GLN A 98 -7.97 -1.43 12.74
CA GLN A 98 -8.17 -0.04 12.35
C GLN A 98 -8.48 0.70 13.64
N GLU A 99 -7.44 1.35 14.16
CA GLU A 99 -7.52 2.31 15.24
C GLU A 99 -8.62 3.33 14.93
N PRO A 100 -9.37 3.83 15.93
CA PRO A 100 -10.63 4.54 15.70
C PRO A 100 -10.45 5.75 14.78
N ALA A 101 -11.42 5.96 13.90
CA ALA A 101 -11.42 6.98 12.86
C ALA A 101 -11.34 8.43 13.39
N GLU A 102 -10.13 8.93 13.68
CA GLU A 102 -9.83 10.37 13.74
C GLU A 102 -9.29 11.02 12.44
N PRO A 103 -8.79 10.30 11.39
CA PRO A 103 -8.22 10.99 10.23
C PRO A 103 -9.27 11.70 9.37
N THR A 104 -10.56 11.33 9.45
CA THR A 104 -11.62 11.92 8.63
C THR A 104 -11.97 13.34 9.06
N ALA A 105 -12.23 13.59 10.34
CA ALA A 105 -12.61 14.92 10.81
C ALA A 105 -11.50 15.98 10.63
N PHE A 106 -10.24 15.57 10.79
CA PHE A 106 -9.07 16.39 10.48
C PHE A 106 -9.05 16.76 8.99
N GLN A 107 -9.15 15.75 8.14
CA GLN A 107 -9.03 15.89 6.69
C GLN A 107 -10.19 16.72 6.13
N ASP A 108 -11.42 16.45 6.58
CA ASP A 108 -12.62 17.19 6.22
C ASP A 108 -12.50 18.68 6.57
N SER A 109 -11.96 18.99 7.75
CA SER A 109 -11.74 20.38 8.19
C SER A 109 -10.71 21.09 7.32
N TYR A 110 -9.62 20.40 6.98
CA TYR A 110 -8.58 20.91 6.08
C TYR A 110 -9.12 21.14 4.67
N ASP A 111 -9.84 20.17 4.11
CA ASP A 111 -10.39 20.22 2.76
C ASP A 111 -11.43 21.33 2.61
N LYS A 112 -12.27 21.53 3.63
CA LYS A 112 -13.19 22.66 3.68
C LYS A 112 -12.45 24.00 3.68
N GLY A 113 -11.33 24.10 4.39
CA GLY A 113 -10.45 25.28 4.34
C GLY A 113 -9.91 25.53 2.95
N VAL A 114 -9.48 24.48 2.25
CA VAL A 114 -9.01 24.55 0.86
C VAL A 114 -10.14 25.03 -0.07
N GLU A 115 -11.35 24.51 0.08
CA GLU A 115 -12.51 24.90 -0.72
C GLU A 115 -12.88 26.38 -0.49
N ASP A 116 -13.02 26.80 0.77
CA ASP A 116 -13.38 28.17 1.11
C ASP A 116 -12.33 29.17 0.61
N ALA A 117 -11.04 28.85 0.70
CA ALA A 117 -10.01 29.71 0.12
C ALA A 117 -10.19 29.91 -1.38
N SER A 118 -10.70 28.93 -2.12
CA SER A 118 -10.96 29.10 -3.55
C SER A 118 -12.10 30.08 -3.86
N ILE A 119 -13.01 30.29 -2.90
CA ILE A 119 -14.19 31.14 -3.04
C ILE A 119 -13.90 32.56 -2.51
N TYR A 120 -13.34 32.63 -1.30
CA TYR A 120 -13.23 33.86 -0.51
C TYR A 120 -11.89 34.59 -0.67
N TYR A 121 -10.80 33.90 -1.04
CA TYR A 121 -9.50 34.54 -1.22
C TYR A 121 -9.41 35.33 -2.54
N ARG A 122 -9.80 36.61 -2.52
CA ARG A 122 -9.85 37.49 -3.70
C ARG A 122 -8.80 38.60 -3.75
N LYS A 123 -8.12 38.90 -2.64
CA LYS A 123 -7.24 40.07 -2.55
C LYS A 123 -5.77 39.70 -2.80
N HIS A 124 -5.39 39.65 -4.07
CA HIS A 124 -4.04 39.30 -4.55
C HIS A 124 -3.47 40.30 -5.56
N GLY A 125 -4.10 41.48 -5.70
CA GLY A 125 -3.81 42.43 -6.78
C GLY A 125 -2.45 43.11 -6.69
N GLY A 126 -2.03 43.58 -5.51
CA GLY A 126 -0.83 44.42 -5.38
C GLY A 126 0.48 43.73 -5.77
N ALA A 127 0.71 42.51 -5.27
CA ALA A 127 1.92 41.75 -5.57
C ALA A 127 2.03 41.36 -7.05
N ALA A 128 0.90 40.95 -7.64
CA ALA A 128 0.87 40.52 -9.03
C ALA A 128 0.96 41.72 -9.99
N ALA A 129 0.31 42.86 -9.68
CA ALA A 129 0.44 44.11 -10.41
C ALA A 129 1.88 44.66 -10.38
N GLY A 130 2.51 44.71 -9.21
CA GLY A 130 3.91 45.16 -9.09
C GLY A 130 4.88 44.30 -9.90
N THR A 131 4.68 42.98 -9.87
CA THR A 131 5.47 42.04 -10.70
C THR A 131 5.24 42.29 -12.19
N PHE A 132 4.00 42.50 -12.63
CA PHE A 132 3.70 42.81 -14.03
C PHE A 132 4.40 44.08 -14.50
N PHE A 133 4.25 45.20 -13.78
CA PHE A 133 4.82 46.48 -14.21
C PHE A 133 6.35 46.49 -14.19
N THR A 134 6.98 45.88 -13.18
CA THR A 134 8.44 45.74 -13.15
C THR A 134 8.95 44.89 -14.31
N SER A 135 8.25 43.80 -14.62
CA SER A 135 8.59 42.93 -15.76
C SER A 135 8.36 43.60 -17.11
N LEU A 136 7.28 44.38 -17.24
CA LEU A 136 6.88 45.01 -18.50
C LEU A 136 7.73 46.23 -18.84
N LEU A 137 7.98 47.10 -17.85
CA LEU A 137 8.60 48.41 -18.06
C LEU A 137 10.12 48.40 -17.96
N VAL A 138 10.69 47.52 -17.14
CA VAL A 138 12.13 47.49 -16.89
C VAL A 138 12.77 46.38 -17.69
N SER A 139 12.47 45.12 -17.36
CA SER A 139 12.76 43.95 -18.18
C SER A 139 12.15 42.70 -17.54
N PRO A 140 11.87 41.64 -18.31
CA PRO A 140 11.38 40.38 -17.75
C PRO A 140 12.33 39.74 -16.73
N VAL A 141 13.65 39.94 -16.88
CA VAL A 141 14.68 39.39 -15.98
C VAL A 141 14.65 40.11 -14.62
N ILE A 142 14.59 41.44 -14.61
CA ILE A 142 14.49 42.22 -13.37
C ILE A 142 13.15 41.94 -12.67
N GLY A 143 12.07 41.74 -13.45
CA GLY A 143 10.76 41.35 -12.96
C GLY A 143 10.69 39.98 -12.25
N LEU A 144 11.69 39.10 -12.41
CA LEU A 144 11.74 37.82 -11.68
C LEU A 144 11.99 38.02 -10.19
N ILE A 145 12.73 39.05 -9.78
CA ILE A 145 13.06 39.29 -8.37
C ILE A 145 11.78 39.49 -7.54
N PRO A 146 10.88 40.45 -7.87
CA PRO A 146 9.62 40.57 -7.17
C PRO A 146 8.71 39.36 -7.37
N ALA A 147 8.74 38.68 -8.52
CA ALA A 147 7.94 37.46 -8.75
C ALA A 147 8.30 36.35 -7.74
N ILE A 148 9.60 36.10 -7.55
CA ILE A 148 10.11 35.10 -6.61
C ILE A 148 9.82 35.54 -5.17
N ALA A 149 10.19 36.77 -4.79
CA ALA A 149 10.00 37.26 -3.44
C ALA A 149 8.52 37.27 -3.02
N CYS A 150 7.63 37.75 -3.89
CA CYS A 150 6.20 37.78 -3.59
C CYS A 150 5.54 36.39 -3.64
N SER A 151 6.02 35.46 -4.48
CA SER A 151 5.44 34.12 -4.56
C SER A 151 5.91 33.17 -3.47
N SER A 152 7.07 33.42 -2.86
CA SER A 152 7.60 32.62 -1.74
C SER A 152 7.06 33.07 -0.38
N THR A 153 6.47 34.25 -0.28
CA THR A 153 5.93 34.78 0.98
C THR A 153 4.46 34.42 1.16
N PRO A 154 4.05 33.92 2.34
CA PRO A 154 2.65 33.67 2.64
C PRO A 154 1.79 34.96 2.49
N PRO A 155 0.51 34.84 2.11
CA PRO A 155 -0.40 35.98 2.14
C PRO A 155 -0.60 36.47 3.58
N ASN A 156 -0.75 37.79 3.78
CA ASN A 156 -1.04 38.33 5.11
C ASN A 156 -2.45 37.91 5.56
N GLU A 157 -2.60 37.52 6.82
CA GLU A 157 -3.87 37.07 7.38
C GLU A 157 -4.99 38.10 7.26
N LEU A 158 -4.65 39.40 7.39
CA LEU A 158 -5.60 40.51 7.24
C LEU A 158 -6.19 40.63 5.83
N ASN A 159 -5.57 39.98 4.83
CA ASN A 159 -6.03 39.97 3.44
C ASN A 159 -6.59 38.60 3.02
N LEU A 160 -6.73 37.64 3.95
CA LEU A 160 -7.27 36.32 3.64
C LEU A 160 -8.77 36.32 3.40
N ASN A 161 -9.50 37.28 3.99
CA ASN A 161 -10.97 37.31 3.99
C ASN A 161 -11.58 35.96 4.43
N MET A 162 -10.96 35.33 5.43
CA MET A 162 -11.41 34.03 5.93
C MET A 162 -12.76 34.17 6.62
N PRO A 163 -13.73 33.26 6.36
CA PRO A 163 -14.99 33.21 7.11
C PRO A 163 -14.72 33.02 8.61
N HIS A 164 -15.18 33.99 9.41
CA HIS A 164 -14.83 34.04 10.83
C HIS A 164 -15.45 32.87 11.62
N ASP A 165 -16.69 32.51 11.31
CA ASP A 165 -17.43 31.39 11.87
C ASP A 165 -16.75 30.03 11.59
N ALA A 166 -16.34 29.80 10.34
CA ALA A 166 -15.63 28.58 9.95
C ALA A 166 -14.25 28.50 10.63
N SER A 167 -13.53 29.62 10.71
CA SER A 167 -12.20 29.68 11.32
C SER A 167 -12.18 29.35 12.82
N ILE A 168 -13.29 29.60 13.52
CA ILE A 168 -13.44 29.28 14.95
C ILE A 168 -13.88 27.83 15.13
N THR A 169 -14.84 27.37 14.32
CA THR A 169 -15.49 26.06 14.49
C THR A 169 -14.63 24.89 14.02
N LEU A 170 -13.88 25.04 12.93
CA LEU A 170 -13.06 23.96 12.35
C LEU A 170 -11.59 24.00 12.82
N GLY A 171 -11.23 25.00 13.61
CA GLY A 171 -9.93 25.09 14.28
C GLY A 171 -8.72 25.24 13.35
N THR A 172 -7.59 24.68 13.76
CA THR A 172 -6.28 24.90 13.12
C THR A 172 -6.16 24.26 11.74
N GLN A 173 -6.81 23.12 11.50
CA GLN A 173 -6.73 22.37 10.24
C GLN A 173 -7.34 23.12 9.07
N TYR A 174 -8.52 23.69 9.30
CA TYR A 174 -9.16 24.58 8.36
C TYR A 174 -8.29 25.77 7.99
N ARG A 175 -7.69 26.43 8.99
CA ARG A 175 -6.80 27.58 8.74
C ARG A 175 -5.57 27.18 7.93
N MET A 176 -4.99 26.01 8.19
CA MET A 176 -3.86 25.49 7.41
C MET A 176 -4.23 25.24 5.95
N GLY A 177 -5.35 24.54 5.68
CA GLY A 177 -5.84 24.29 4.33
C GLY A 177 -6.16 25.58 3.57
N TYR A 178 -6.84 26.51 4.23
CA TYR A 178 -7.16 27.82 3.67
C TYR A 178 -5.89 28.60 3.30
N MET A 179 -4.95 28.69 4.22
CA MET A 179 -3.71 29.45 4.04
C MET A 179 -2.86 28.86 2.91
N GLN A 180 -2.75 27.54 2.87
CA GLN A 180 -2.02 26.82 1.82
C GLN A 180 -2.63 27.10 0.44
N ARG A 181 -3.96 27.01 0.31
CA ARG A 181 -4.64 27.26 -0.95
C ARG A 181 -4.57 28.73 -1.36
N ALA A 182 -4.75 29.67 -0.44
CA ALA A 182 -4.59 31.09 -0.69
C ALA A 182 -3.19 31.43 -1.20
N HIS A 183 -2.15 30.84 -0.60
CA HIS A 183 -0.76 31.00 -1.06
C HIS A 183 -0.57 30.47 -2.50
N GLN A 184 -1.12 29.30 -2.82
CA GLN A 184 -1.09 28.74 -4.18
C GLN A 184 -1.80 29.65 -5.20
N ILE A 185 -2.96 30.22 -4.85
CA ILE A 185 -3.70 31.16 -5.70
C ILE A 185 -2.86 32.42 -5.94
N LYS A 186 -2.26 33.00 -4.90
CA LYS A 186 -1.37 34.17 -4.99
C LYS A 186 -0.19 33.88 -5.92
N LYS A 187 0.52 32.77 -5.69
CA LYS A 187 1.65 32.33 -6.51
C LYS A 187 1.25 32.20 -7.98
N LYS A 188 0.16 31.50 -8.28
CA LYS A 188 -0.32 31.34 -9.67
C LYS A 188 -0.58 32.67 -10.37
N LYS A 189 -1.16 33.65 -9.67
CA LYS A 189 -1.44 34.97 -10.26
C LYS A 189 -0.17 35.79 -10.48
N VAL A 190 0.78 35.76 -9.54
CA VAL A 190 2.09 36.42 -9.70
C VAL A 190 2.83 35.87 -10.93
N TRP A 191 2.91 34.54 -11.05
CA TRP A 191 3.58 33.90 -12.20
C TRP A 191 2.82 34.11 -13.52
N GLY A 192 1.49 34.11 -13.51
CA GLY A 192 0.69 34.44 -14.69
C GLY A 192 0.92 35.86 -15.18
N MET A 193 0.99 36.83 -14.25
CA MET A 193 1.26 38.23 -14.60
C MET A 193 2.70 38.46 -15.07
N TRP A 194 3.69 37.80 -14.46
CA TRP A 194 5.06 37.80 -14.97
C TRP A 194 5.14 37.23 -16.40
N GLY A 195 4.52 36.07 -16.65
CA GLY A 195 4.52 35.42 -17.96
C GLY A 195 3.83 36.26 -19.05
N LEU A 196 2.74 36.95 -18.70
CA LEU A 196 2.07 37.88 -19.62
C LEU A 196 3.00 39.04 -20.04
N ALA A 197 3.70 39.65 -19.09
CA ALA A 197 4.63 40.74 -19.37
C ALA A 197 5.82 40.29 -20.23
N LEU A 198 6.34 39.07 -20.01
CA LEU A 198 7.36 38.45 -20.84
C LEU A 198 6.86 38.26 -22.29
N GLY A 199 5.64 37.76 -22.46
CA GLY A 199 5.02 37.57 -23.78
C GLY A 199 4.88 38.88 -24.56
N LEU A 200 4.47 39.97 -23.89
CA LEU A 200 4.39 41.31 -24.50
C LEU A 200 5.77 41.82 -24.95
N ASN A 201 6.81 41.65 -24.11
CA ASN A 201 8.18 42.05 -24.45
C ASN A 201 8.73 41.28 -25.66
N ILE A 202 8.53 39.95 -25.69
CA ILE A 202 8.96 39.12 -26.83
C ILE A 202 8.21 39.52 -28.11
N GLY A 203 6.89 39.72 -28.03
CA GLY A 203 6.09 40.15 -29.18
C GLY A 203 6.56 41.49 -29.76
N ALA A 204 6.84 42.47 -28.90
CA ALA A 204 7.38 43.76 -29.32
C ALA A 204 8.76 43.63 -29.98
N ALA A 205 9.64 42.79 -29.44
CA ALA A 205 10.95 42.53 -30.02
C ALA A 205 10.84 41.89 -31.42
N VAL A 206 9.97 40.91 -31.60
CA VAL A 206 9.74 40.26 -32.91
C VAL A 206 9.24 41.27 -33.94
N ILE A 207 8.28 42.13 -33.58
CA ILE A 207 7.78 43.18 -34.48
C ILE A 207 8.90 44.16 -34.84
N TYR A 208 9.69 44.58 -33.86
CA TYR A 208 10.83 45.47 -34.09
C TYR A 208 11.82 44.87 -35.11
N PHE A 209 12.21 43.61 -34.93
CA PHE A 209 13.12 42.92 -35.87
C PHE A 209 12.50 42.63 -37.23
N ALA A 210 11.17 42.56 -37.34
CA ALA A 210 10.48 42.34 -38.62
C ALA A 210 10.31 43.61 -39.47
N VAL A 211 10.46 44.80 -38.86
CA VAL A 211 10.30 46.11 -39.52
C VAL A 211 11.64 46.77 -39.88
N GLN A 212 12.75 46.25 -39.36
CA GLN A 212 14.12 46.62 -39.74
C GLN A 212 14.58 45.84 -40.98
#